data_AF-A0A7W1BGR1-F1
#
_entry.id   AF-A0A7W1BGR1-F1
#
_cell.length_a   1.000
_cell.length_b   1.000
_cell.length_c   1.000
_cell.angle_alpha   90.00
_cell.angle_beta   90.00
_cell.angle_gamma   90.00
#
_symmetry.space_group_name_H-M   'P 1'
#
loop_
_entity.id
_entity.type
_entity.pdbx_description
1 polymer ?
#
loop_
_entity_poly.entity_id
_entity_poly.type
_entity_poly.pdbx_seq_one_letter_code
_entity_poly.pdbx_strand_id
1 'polypeptide(L)'
;MPHDLPSFVDLHNHLVPDVDDGARSVEESLASLTGLRSEGVGALVTTPHLLAPRLTTAAAIDAELAFHREAFDELADAAAQRSDLPALGLGQEIWAPDAAALRRVLDRPGIGLAGTRWLLVEFGFELQGTHEDVVRAAKAAGRGIIVAHPERYCYLPGIEPLEQMRRWRELGALLQVNAGSFTGHYRGHNPGSERLAWQMVTHGLIDLVATDHHGARRTGVSPLEAFGALAARGEQSLAERVMA
;
A
#
# COMPACT_ATOMS: atom_id res chain seq x y z
N MET A 1 -20.71 8.93 25.46
CA MET A 1 -20.23 8.60 24.10
C MET A 1 -18.76 8.26 24.26
N PRO A 2 -18.32 7.02 24.01
CA PRO A 2 -16.88 6.78 24.00
C PRO A 2 -16.31 7.60 22.84
N HIS A 3 -15.14 8.22 23.05
CA HIS A 3 -14.45 9.09 22.10
C HIS A 3 -14.59 8.59 20.66
N ASP A 4 -15.03 9.46 19.73
CA ASP A 4 -15.07 9.14 18.30
C ASP A 4 -13.67 8.67 17.90
N LEU A 5 -13.55 7.39 17.53
CA LEU A 5 -12.30 6.86 16.99
C LEU A 5 -11.94 7.66 15.74
N PRO A 6 -10.65 7.98 15.52
CA PRO A 6 -10.23 8.57 14.25
C PRO A 6 -10.67 7.67 13.09
N SER A 7 -11.19 8.27 12.02
CA SER A 7 -11.59 7.54 10.82
C SER A 7 -10.39 7.44 9.88
N PHE A 8 -9.96 6.22 9.57
CA PHE A 8 -8.83 5.97 8.68
C PHE A 8 -9.27 5.51 7.30
N VAL A 9 -8.44 5.76 6.29
CA VAL A 9 -8.54 5.18 4.95
C VAL A 9 -7.28 4.37 4.67
N ASP A 10 -7.43 3.06 4.46
CA ASP A 10 -6.30 2.17 4.20
C ASP A 10 -6.16 1.87 2.69
N LEU A 11 -5.08 2.34 2.08
CA LEU A 11 -4.85 2.21 0.63
C LEU A 11 -3.88 1.09 0.25
N HIS A 12 -3.43 0.28 1.22
CA HIS A 12 -2.50 -0.81 0.98
C HIS A 12 -2.80 -1.99 1.90
N ASN A 13 -3.34 -3.07 1.35
CA ASN A 13 -3.55 -4.35 2.03
C ASN A 13 -3.80 -5.48 1.01
N HIS A 14 -3.57 -6.72 1.44
CA HIS A 14 -3.68 -7.95 0.65
C HIS A 14 -4.87 -8.76 1.14
N LEU A 15 -6.07 -8.17 1.03
CA LEU A 15 -7.32 -8.77 1.48
C LEU A 15 -8.21 -9.28 0.36
N VAL A 16 -7.75 -9.26 -0.90
CA VAL A 16 -8.42 -10.04 -1.95
C VAL A 16 -8.11 -11.52 -1.70
N PRO A 17 -9.13 -12.39 -1.59
CA PRO A 17 -8.91 -13.76 -1.16
C PRO A 17 -8.22 -14.61 -2.23
N ASP A 18 -7.20 -15.36 -1.83
CA ASP A 18 -6.51 -16.41 -2.60
C ASP A 18 -5.89 -15.97 -3.93
N VAL A 19 -5.51 -14.69 -4.05
CA VAL A 19 -4.82 -14.18 -5.27
C VAL A 19 -3.32 -13.96 -5.07
N ASP A 20 -2.88 -13.75 -3.83
CA ASP A 20 -1.48 -13.52 -3.49
C ASP A 20 -1.12 -14.10 -2.11
N ASP A 21 -0.10 -13.55 -1.46
CA ASP A 21 0.37 -13.96 -0.14
C ASP A 21 -0.36 -13.27 1.02
N GLY A 22 -1.52 -12.68 0.74
CA GLY A 22 -2.48 -12.16 1.72
C GLY A 22 -3.54 -13.17 2.16
N ALA A 23 -4.79 -12.71 2.30
CA ALA A 23 -5.89 -13.50 2.82
C ALA A 23 -6.17 -14.76 1.97
N ARG A 24 -6.49 -15.89 2.62
CA ARG A 24 -6.73 -17.20 1.94
C ARG A 24 -8.17 -17.47 1.53
N SER A 25 -9.12 -16.76 2.13
CA SER A 25 -10.54 -16.98 1.87
C SER A 25 -11.34 -15.72 2.15
N VAL A 26 -12.59 -15.71 1.69
CA VAL A 26 -13.55 -14.66 1.98
C VAL A 26 -13.74 -14.51 3.50
N GLU A 27 -13.85 -15.62 4.24
CA GLU A 27 -14.01 -15.59 5.71
C GLU A 27 -12.81 -14.96 6.41
N GLU A 28 -11.59 -15.30 5.98
CA GLU A 28 -10.36 -14.70 6.52
C GLU A 28 -10.33 -13.19 6.24
N SER A 29 -10.70 -12.79 5.01
CA SER A 29 -10.80 -11.39 4.62
C SER A 29 -11.82 -10.64 5.47
N LEU A 30 -13.04 -11.17 5.62
CA LEU A 30 -14.10 -10.58 6.46
C LEU A 30 -13.69 -10.44 7.93
N ALA A 31 -12.93 -11.39 8.47
CA ALA A 31 -12.39 -11.30 9.83
C ALA A 31 -11.39 -10.14 9.96
N SER A 32 -10.43 -10.02 9.04
CA SER A 32 -9.49 -8.90 9.00
C SER A 32 -10.19 -7.56 8.82
N LEU A 33 -11.17 -7.47 7.93
CA LEU A 33 -11.98 -6.28 7.71
C LEU A 33 -12.73 -5.85 8.98
N THR A 34 -13.27 -6.81 9.73
CA THR A 34 -13.92 -6.55 11.03
C THR A 34 -12.91 -6.00 12.05
N GLY A 35 -11.70 -6.57 12.10
CA GLY A 35 -10.62 -6.10 12.96
C GLY A 35 -10.21 -4.66 12.63
N LEU A 36 -9.93 -4.38 11.35
CA LEU A 36 -9.57 -3.04 10.88
C LEU A 36 -10.68 -2.02 11.13
N ARG A 37 -11.95 -2.40 10.96
CA ARG A 37 -13.10 -1.54 11.29
C ARG A 37 -13.10 -1.18 12.78
N SER A 38 -12.82 -2.13 13.66
CA SER A 38 -12.76 -1.89 15.10
C SER A 38 -11.65 -0.93 15.52
N GLU A 39 -10.64 -0.77 14.67
CA GLU A 39 -9.53 0.19 14.85
C GLU A 39 -9.78 1.56 14.21
N GLY A 40 -10.95 1.78 13.59
CA GLY A 40 -11.32 3.06 12.99
C GLY A 40 -11.18 3.11 11.47
N VAL A 41 -10.84 2.01 10.78
CA VAL A 41 -10.81 2.01 9.31
C VAL A 41 -12.23 2.19 8.75
N GLY A 42 -12.43 3.31 8.06
CA GLY A 42 -13.68 3.74 7.43
C GLY A 42 -13.88 3.17 6.04
N ALA A 43 -12.80 3.19 5.26
CA ALA A 43 -12.75 2.70 3.90
C ALA A 43 -11.36 2.11 3.64
N LEU A 44 -11.29 1.21 2.67
CA LEU A 44 -10.02 0.71 2.16
C LEU A 44 -10.08 0.36 0.69
N VAL A 45 -8.89 0.33 0.09
CA VAL A 45 -8.66 -0.21 -1.24
C VAL A 45 -7.78 -1.44 -1.07
N THR A 46 -8.26 -2.60 -1.50
CA THR A 46 -7.43 -3.81 -1.54
C THR A 46 -6.46 -3.69 -2.71
N THR A 47 -5.22 -4.11 -2.49
CA THR A 47 -4.11 -3.91 -3.43
C THR A 47 -3.33 -5.21 -3.61
N PRO A 48 -3.97 -6.27 -4.16
CA PRO A 48 -3.25 -7.50 -4.41
C PRO A 48 -2.04 -7.26 -5.32
N HIS A 49 -1.02 -8.08 -5.16
CA HIS A 49 0.21 -7.96 -5.93
C HIS A 49 -0.03 -8.14 -7.43
N LEU A 50 0.36 -7.14 -8.24
CA LEU A 50 0.43 -7.25 -9.69
C LEU A 50 1.89 -7.30 -10.15
N LEU A 51 2.36 -8.51 -10.48
CA LEU A 51 3.77 -8.78 -10.78
C LEU A 51 4.11 -8.43 -12.25
N ALA A 52 4.16 -7.14 -12.58
CA ALA A 52 4.29 -6.65 -13.96
C ALA A 52 5.45 -7.25 -14.78
N PRO A 53 6.65 -7.56 -14.21
CA PRO A 53 7.71 -8.26 -14.94
C PRO A 53 7.31 -9.63 -15.50
N ARG A 54 6.41 -10.35 -14.81
CA ARG A 54 5.95 -11.70 -15.18
C ARG A 54 4.83 -11.66 -16.22
N LEU A 55 4.13 -10.53 -16.33
CA LEU A 55 3.02 -10.34 -17.25
C LEU A 55 3.50 -9.78 -18.60
N THR A 56 3.93 -10.68 -19.49
CA THR A 56 4.62 -10.31 -20.74
C THR A 56 3.72 -10.18 -21.96
N THR A 57 2.44 -10.57 -21.86
CA THR A 57 1.46 -10.48 -22.96
C THR A 57 0.18 -9.80 -22.50
N ALA A 58 -0.56 -9.19 -23.43
CA ALA A 58 -1.86 -8.59 -23.15
C ALA A 58 -2.83 -9.60 -22.51
N ALA A 59 -2.92 -10.82 -23.07
CA ALA A 59 -3.79 -11.86 -22.55
C ALA A 59 -3.45 -12.29 -21.12
N ALA A 60 -2.15 -12.35 -20.77
CA ALA A 60 -1.74 -12.67 -19.40
C ALA A 60 -2.11 -11.55 -18.42
N ILE A 61 -1.94 -10.28 -18.82
CA ILE A 61 -2.33 -9.13 -18.00
C ILE A 61 -3.85 -9.12 -17.79
N ASP A 62 -4.61 -9.28 -18.87
CA ASP A 62 -6.08 -9.25 -18.82
C ASP A 62 -6.64 -10.42 -17.98
N ALA A 63 -6.01 -11.60 -18.05
CA ALA A 63 -6.38 -12.75 -17.22
C ALA A 63 -6.09 -12.52 -15.73
N GLU A 64 -4.93 -11.96 -15.37
CA GLU A 64 -4.58 -11.64 -13.98
C GLU A 64 -5.54 -10.60 -13.39
N LEU A 65 -5.84 -9.55 -14.15
CA LEU A 65 -6.79 -8.51 -13.72
C LEU A 65 -8.22 -9.05 -13.56
N ALA A 66 -8.65 -9.95 -14.45
CA ALA A 66 -9.94 -10.62 -14.33
C ALA A 66 -9.98 -11.51 -13.08
N PHE A 67 -8.90 -12.27 -12.81
CA PHE A 67 -8.80 -13.11 -11.62
C PHE A 67 -8.89 -12.28 -10.32
N HIS A 68 -8.17 -11.17 -10.23
CA HIS A 68 -8.27 -10.26 -9.07
C HIS A 68 -9.67 -9.65 -8.93
N ARG A 69 -10.31 -9.29 -10.05
CA ARG A 69 -11.66 -8.73 -10.08
C ARG A 69 -12.70 -9.74 -9.58
N GLU A 70 -12.68 -10.97 -10.10
CA GLU A 70 -13.62 -12.02 -9.72
C GLU A 70 -13.52 -12.33 -8.21
N ALA A 71 -12.30 -12.51 -7.69
CA ALA A 71 -12.08 -12.75 -6.26
C ALA A 71 -12.49 -11.56 -5.37
N PHE A 72 -12.26 -10.32 -5.84
CA PHE A 72 -12.71 -9.13 -5.14
C PHE A 72 -14.24 -9.01 -5.14
N ASP A 73 -14.90 -9.29 -6.27
CA ASP A 73 -16.35 -9.19 -6.39
C ASP A 73 -17.03 -10.21 -5.47
N GLU A 74 -16.47 -11.43 -5.31
CA GLU A 74 -16.92 -12.40 -4.32
C GLU A 74 -16.85 -11.87 -2.88
N LEU A 75 -15.72 -11.25 -2.51
CA LEU A 75 -15.56 -10.61 -1.21
C LEU A 75 -16.55 -9.44 -1.02
N ALA A 76 -16.72 -8.60 -2.05
CA ALA A 76 -17.60 -7.44 -2.03
C ALA A 76 -19.06 -7.87 -1.85
N ASP A 77 -19.50 -8.92 -2.54
CA ASP A 77 -20.84 -9.49 -2.40
C ASP A 77 -21.08 -10.04 -0.98
N ALA A 78 -20.09 -10.75 -0.42
CA ALA A 78 -20.17 -11.23 0.96
C ALA A 78 -20.18 -10.09 2.00
N ALA A 79 -19.54 -8.95 1.69
CA ALA A 79 -19.49 -7.76 2.53
C ALA A 79 -20.72 -6.84 2.39
N ALA A 80 -21.47 -6.92 1.28
CA ALA A 80 -22.48 -5.92 0.89
C ALA A 80 -23.59 -5.68 1.93
N GLN A 81 -23.94 -6.69 2.73
CA GLN A 81 -24.99 -6.60 3.76
C GLN A 81 -24.45 -6.35 5.18
N ARG A 82 -23.15 -6.11 5.32
CA ARG A 82 -22.48 -5.92 6.61
C ARG A 82 -22.12 -4.45 6.83
N SER A 83 -22.83 -3.81 7.76
CA SER A 83 -22.57 -2.42 8.17
C SER A 83 -21.36 -2.25 9.10
N ASP A 84 -20.80 -3.37 9.57
CA ASP A 84 -19.67 -3.44 10.49
C ASP A 84 -18.33 -3.69 9.79
N LEU A 85 -18.28 -3.42 8.49
CA LEU A 85 -17.07 -3.49 7.66
C LEU A 85 -16.74 -2.11 7.06
N PRO A 86 -15.49 -1.84 6.67
CA PRO A 86 -15.14 -0.64 5.94
C PRO A 86 -15.70 -0.69 4.50
N ALA A 87 -15.85 0.48 3.87
CA ALA A 87 -16.13 0.53 2.44
C ALA A 87 -14.95 -0.08 1.64
N LEU A 88 -15.24 -0.85 0.60
CA LEU A 88 -14.24 -1.60 -0.16
C LEU A 88 -14.06 -1.04 -1.56
N GLY A 89 -12.80 -0.95 -1.99
CA GLY A 89 -12.41 -0.72 -3.39
C GLY A 89 -11.34 -1.72 -3.83
N LEU A 90 -11.20 -1.92 -5.13
CA LEU A 90 -10.13 -2.74 -5.71
C LEU A 90 -9.07 -1.83 -6.35
N GLY A 91 -7.81 -2.15 -6.13
CA GLY A 91 -6.65 -1.63 -6.81
C GLY A 91 -5.58 -2.71 -6.95
N GLN A 92 -4.31 -2.31 -7.05
CA GLN A 92 -3.17 -3.22 -7.17
C GLN A 92 -1.95 -2.60 -6.49
N GLU A 93 -1.14 -3.43 -5.83
CA GLU A 93 0.25 -3.08 -5.57
C GLU A 93 1.08 -3.59 -6.76
N ILE A 94 1.52 -2.66 -7.61
CA ILE A 94 2.22 -3.02 -8.85
C ILE A 94 3.71 -3.16 -8.55
N TRP A 95 4.24 -4.37 -8.66
CA TRP A 95 5.69 -4.56 -8.67
C TRP A 95 6.25 -4.17 -10.05
N ALA A 96 7.03 -3.09 -10.10
CA ALA A 96 7.62 -2.58 -11.34
C ALA A 96 9.08 -2.12 -11.12
N PRO A 97 10.09 -2.99 -11.30
CA PRO A 97 11.50 -2.64 -11.07
C PRO A 97 12.08 -1.66 -12.12
N ASP A 98 11.40 -1.50 -13.25
CA ASP A 98 11.78 -0.57 -14.31
C ASP A 98 10.56 -0.04 -15.09
N ALA A 99 10.80 1.01 -15.87
CA ALA A 99 9.76 1.68 -16.63
C ALA A 99 9.19 0.81 -17.76
N ALA A 100 9.90 -0.23 -18.22
CA ALA A 100 9.40 -1.13 -19.25
C ALA A 100 8.33 -2.06 -18.67
N ALA A 101 8.55 -2.59 -17.47
CA ALA A 101 7.57 -3.38 -16.73
C ALA A 101 6.30 -2.57 -16.46
N LEU A 102 6.43 -1.35 -15.91
CA LEU A 102 5.27 -0.49 -15.64
C LEU A 102 4.46 -0.20 -16.92
N ARG A 103 5.11 0.15 -18.03
CA ARG A 103 4.43 0.50 -19.29
C ARG A 103 3.57 -0.62 -19.86
N ARG A 104 3.81 -1.89 -19.52
CA ARG A 104 2.96 -3.00 -19.98
C ARG A 104 1.55 -2.93 -19.42
N VAL A 105 1.40 -2.43 -18.19
CA VAL A 105 0.13 -2.39 -17.46
C VAL A 105 -0.48 -0.98 -17.41
N LEU A 106 0.32 0.07 -17.57
CA LEU A 106 -0.04 1.47 -17.29
C LEU A 106 -1.36 1.97 -17.90
N ASP A 107 -1.66 1.56 -19.14
CA ASP A 107 -2.84 2.02 -19.89
C ASP A 107 -3.99 1.01 -19.90
N ARG A 108 -3.88 -0.07 -19.12
CA ARG A 108 -4.90 -1.11 -19.06
C ARG A 108 -6.13 -0.62 -18.25
N PRO A 109 -7.36 -0.94 -18.69
CA PRO A 109 -8.55 -0.75 -17.86
C PRO A 109 -8.42 -1.51 -16.54
N GLY A 110 -8.92 -0.93 -15.45
CA GLY A 110 -8.89 -1.57 -14.13
C GLY A 110 -7.59 -1.37 -13.34
N ILE A 111 -6.56 -0.77 -13.93
CA ILE A 111 -5.32 -0.42 -13.23
C ILE A 111 -5.45 0.90 -12.47
N GLY A 112 -5.11 0.84 -11.18
CA GLY A 112 -5.07 1.97 -10.26
C GLY A 112 -5.92 1.74 -9.01
N LEU A 113 -5.82 2.63 -8.04
CA LEU A 113 -6.54 2.51 -6.77
C LEU A 113 -8.01 2.93 -6.94
N ALA A 114 -8.95 1.99 -6.74
CA ALA A 114 -10.39 2.23 -6.81
C ALA A 114 -10.85 2.97 -8.09
N GLY A 115 -10.27 2.61 -9.24
CA GLY A 115 -10.59 3.23 -10.53
C GLY A 115 -10.03 4.63 -10.73
N THR A 116 -9.18 5.13 -9.83
CA THR A 116 -8.52 6.43 -9.97
C THR A 116 -7.26 6.34 -10.85
N ARG A 117 -6.67 7.50 -11.14
CA ARG A 117 -5.39 7.60 -11.88
C ARG A 117 -4.15 7.30 -11.03
N TRP A 118 -4.30 7.01 -9.74
CA TRP A 118 -3.18 6.77 -8.82
C TRP A 118 -2.78 5.31 -8.82
N LEU A 119 -1.48 5.07 -8.88
CA LEU A 119 -0.86 3.75 -8.87
C LEU A 119 -0.08 3.59 -7.57
N LEU A 120 -0.31 2.49 -6.85
CA LEU A 120 0.58 2.03 -5.79
C LEU A 120 1.64 1.14 -6.44
N VAL A 121 2.91 1.50 -6.28
CA VAL A 121 4.02 0.84 -6.97
C VAL A 121 5.12 0.51 -5.97
N GLU A 122 5.58 -0.73 -6.00
CA GLU A 122 6.83 -1.15 -5.37
C GLU A 122 7.90 -1.47 -6.41
N PHE A 123 9.17 -1.28 -6.04
CA PHE A 123 10.32 -1.53 -6.92
C PHE A 123 11.01 -2.88 -6.66
N GLY A 124 10.56 -3.60 -5.62
CA GLY A 124 11.24 -4.76 -5.06
C GLY A 124 12.16 -4.37 -3.90
N PHE A 125 12.29 -5.26 -2.91
CA PHE A 125 13.00 -4.96 -1.67
C PHE A 125 14.49 -4.62 -1.88
N GLU A 126 15.18 -5.30 -2.79
CA GLU A 126 16.49 -4.84 -3.22
C GLU A 126 16.27 -3.75 -4.25
N LEU A 127 16.52 -2.49 -3.86
CA LEU A 127 16.25 -1.33 -4.71
C LEU A 127 17.27 -1.26 -5.85
N GLN A 128 16.97 -2.04 -6.89
CA GLN A 128 17.72 -2.16 -8.13
C GLN A 128 16.92 -1.54 -9.28
N GLY A 129 17.61 -1.23 -10.38
CA GLY A 129 16.95 -0.80 -11.60
C GLY A 129 16.77 0.73 -11.71
N THR A 130 15.69 1.14 -12.36
CA THR A 130 15.46 2.52 -12.83
C THR A 130 14.17 3.11 -12.25
N HIS A 131 14.01 3.04 -10.93
CA HIS A 131 12.80 3.49 -10.21
C HIS A 131 12.42 4.95 -10.48
N GLU A 132 13.37 5.85 -10.72
CA GLU A 132 13.05 7.22 -11.13
C GLU A 132 12.41 7.29 -12.53
N ASP A 133 12.83 6.42 -13.45
CA ASP A 133 12.23 6.32 -14.77
C ASP A 133 10.82 5.73 -14.71
N VAL A 134 10.53 4.86 -13.72
CA VAL A 134 9.17 4.38 -13.43
C VAL A 134 8.27 5.56 -13.06
N VAL A 135 8.71 6.41 -12.13
CA VAL A 135 7.97 7.63 -11.73
C VAL A 135 7.76 8.55 -12.94
N ARG A 136 8.80 8.77 -13.75
CA ARG A 136 8.71 9.60 -14.98
C ARG A 136 7.73 9.00 -15.99
N ALA A 137 7.73 7.68 -16.18
CA ALA A 137 6.83 7.00 -17.10
C ALA A 137 5.37 7.12 -16.67
N ALA A 138 5.07 6.93 -15.38
CA ALA A 138 3.73 7.13 -14.83
C ALA A 138 3.26 8.58 -15.07
N LYS A 139 4.09 9.57 -14.74
CA LYS A 139 3.80 10.99 -14.95
C LYS A 139 3.56 11.34 -16.41
N ALA A 140 4.37 10.80 -17.32
CA ALA A 140 4.22 11.02 -18.77
C ALA A 140 2.89 10.47 -19.31
N ALA A 141 2.36 9.40 -18.71
CA ALA A 141 1.03 8.86 -19.03
C ALA A 141 -0.11 9.55 -18.26
N GLY A 142 0.16 10.66 -17.54
CA GLY A 142 -0.84 11.38 -16.75
C GLY A 142 -1.28 10.66 -15.47
N ARG A 143 -0.61 9.57 -15.08
CA ARG A 143 -0.88 8.82 -13.84
C ARG A 143 -0.18 9.46 -12.64
N GLY A 144 -0.78 9.32 -11.46
CA GLY A 144 -0.12 9.62 -10.19
C GLY A 144 0.56 8.35 -9.67
N ILE A 145 1.66 8.49 -8.94
CA ILE A 145 2.37 7.34 -8.35
C ILE A 145 2.56 7.53 -6.85
N ILE A 146 2.29 6.46 -6.12
CA ILE A 146 2.56 6.29 -4.70
C ILE A 146 3.62 5.20 -4.61
N VAL A 147 4.80 5.55 -4.09
CA VAL A 147 5.85 4.56 -3.80
C VAL A 147 5.46 3.84 -2.51
N ALA A 148 5.26 2.54 -2.61
CA ALA A 148 4.92 1.68 -1.48
C ALA A 148 6.14 1.47 -0.58
N HIS A 149 5.91 1.60 0.74
CA HIS A 149 6.83 1.27 1.84
C HIS A 149 8.33 1.53 1.59
N PRO A 150 8.74 2.75 1.19
CA PRO A 150 10.14 3.03 0.87
C PRO A 150 11.04 2.88 2.10
N GLU A 151 10.51 2.91 3.33
CA GLU A 151 11.27 2.61 4.55
C GLU A 151 11.70 1.15 4.66
N ARG A 152 11.09 0.24 3.88
CA ARG A 152 11.38 -1.18 3.92
C ARG A 152 12.38 -1.64 2.86
N TYR A 153 12.77 -0.78 1.91
CA TYR A 153 13.76 -1.16 0.91
C TYR A 153 15.16 -1.35 1.52
N CYS A 154 15.88 -2.31 0.94
CA CYS A 154 17.32 -2.47 1.06
C CYS A 154 17.99 -1.53 0.05
N TYR A 155 18.47 -0.40 0.54
CA TYR A 155 19.19 0.58 -0.26
C TYR A 155 20.64 0.10 -0.48
N LEU A 156 21.02 -0.02 -1.75
CA LEU A 156 22.36 -0.46 -2.13
C LEU A 156 23.43 0.58 -1.73
N PRO A 157 24.70 0.17 -1.55
CA PRO A 157 25.78 1.08 -1.24
C PRO A 157 25.84 2.27 -2.21
N GLY A 158 25.89 3.49 -1.67
CA GLY A 158 25.90 4.73 -2.44
C GLY A 158 24.51 5.32 -2.72
N ILE A 159 23.43 4.65 -2.31
CA ILE A 159 22.08 5.23 -2.33
C ILE A 159 21.70 5.63 -0.90
N GLU A 160 21.64 6.94 -0.65
CA GLU A 160 21.16 7.48 0.62
C GLU A 160 19.62 7.47 0.64
N PRO A 161 18.96 6.75 1.57
CA PRO A 161 17.51 6.52 1.52
C PRO A 161 16.68 7.80 1.48
N LEU A 162 16.99 8.76 2.36
CA LEU A 162 16.26 10.02 2.47
C LEU A 162 16.47 10.91 1.25
N GLU A 163 17.64 10.84 0.61
CA GLU A 163 17.90 11.57 -0.64
C GLU A 163 17.10 10.95 -1.79
N GLN A 164 17.08 9.61 -1.87
CA GLN A 164 16.30 8.92 -2.90
C GLN A 164 14.80 9.21 -2.78
N MET A 165 14.27 9.24 -1.56
CA MET A 165 12.89 9.64 -1.27
C MET A 165 12.60 11.08 -1.71
N ARG A 166 13.53 12.03 -1.47
CA ARG A 166 13.40 13.41 -1.97
C ARG A 166 13.33 13.44 -3.49
N ARG A 167 14.19 12.70 -4.18
CA ARG A 167 14.18 12.62 -5.64
C ARG A 167 12.84 12.10 -6.18
N TRP A 168 12.28 11.05 -5.58
CA TRP A 168 10.95 10.57 -5.96
C TRP A 168 9.86 11.65 -5.80
N ARG A 169 9.87 12.39 -4.68
CA ARG A 169 8.91 13.48 -4.46
C ARG A 169 9.12 14.66 -5.41
N GLU A 170 10.36 15.03 -5.71
CA GLU A 170 10.68 16.06 -6.71
C GLU A 170 10.17 15.70 -8.11
N LEU A 171 10.14 14.41 -8.44
CA LEU A 171 9.52 13.92 -9.68
C LEU A 171 7.99 13.94 -9.63
N GLY A 172 7.40 14.03 -8.44
CA GLY A 172 5.96 14.12 -8.20
C GLY A 172 5.33 12.85 -7.65
N ALA A 173 6.13 11.92 -7.13
CA ALA A 173 5.63 10.75 -6.41
C ALA A 173 5.17 11.13 -4.99
N LEU A 174 4.17 10.41 -4.49
CA LEU A 174 3.83 10.37 -3.07
C LEU A 174 4.52 9.18 -2.40
N LEU A 175 4.81 9.27 -1.10
CA LEU A 175 5.44 8.20 -0.33
C LEU A 175 4.47 7.64 0.71
N GLN A 176 4.23 6.33 0.64
CA GLN A 176 3.39 5.60 1.60
C GLN A 176 4.26 4.80 2.56
N VAL A 177 4.14 5.06 3.87
CA VAL A 177 4.84 4.30 4.93
C VAL A 177 3.91 3.24 5.50
N ASN A 178 4.43 2.05 5.82
CA ASN A 178 3.62 1.03 6.48
C ASN A 178 3.37 1.41 7.95
N ALA A 179 2.13 1.30 8.40
CA ALA A 179 1.72 1.61 9.77
C ALA A 179 2.55 0.82 10.81
N GLY A 180 2.82 -0.47 10.53
CA GLY A 180 3.62 -1.33 11.38
C GLY A 180 5.08 -0.87 11.56
N SER A 181 5.59 -0.02 10.67
CA SER A 181 6.94 0.55 10.80
C SER A 181 7.05 1.48 12.01
N PHE A 182 5.95 2.09 12.49
CA PHE A 182 5.98 2.97 13.67
C PHE A 182 5.97 2.23 15.01
N THR A 183 5.59 0.95 15.00
CA THR A 183 5.44 0.12 16.21
C THR A 183 6.48 -1.00 16.29
N GLY A 184 7.44 -1.03 15.35
CA GLY A 184 8.50 -2.03 15.30
C GLY A 184 8.04 -3.40 14.81
N HIS A 185 6.90 -3.48 14.12
CA HIS A 185 6.32 -4.72 13.60
C HIS A 185 7.32 -5.54 12.78
N TYR A 186 8.13 -4.87 11.95
CA TYR A 186 9.07 -5.53 11.04
C TYR A 186 10.47 -5.76 11.66
N ARG A 187 10.70 -5.47 12.94
CA ARG A 187 12.06 -5.45 13.55
C ARG A 187 12.83 -6.77 13.36
N GLY A 188 12.13 -7.90 13.35
CA GLY A 188 12.75 -9.23 13.22
C GLY A 188 13.36 -9.53 11.84
N HIS A 189 12.84 -8.92 10.77
CA HIS A 189 13.29 -9.20 9.39
C HIS A 189 13.71 -7.93 8.61
N ASN A 190 13.36 -6.74 9.11
CA ASN A 190 13.78 -5.46 8.57
C ASN A 190 14.02 -4.46 9.72
N PRO A 191 15.12 -4.62 10.48
CA PRO A 191 15.40 -3.81 11.68
C PRO A 191 15.63 -2.32 11.38
N GLY A 192 15.88 -1.94 10.13
CA GLY A 192 16.07 -0.55 9.71
C GLY A 192 14.78 0.23 9.49
N SER A 193 13.68 -0.46 9.17
CA SER A 193 12.40 0.13 8.76
C SER A 193 11.83 1.13 9.76
N GLU A 194 11.78 0.78 11.05
CA GLU A 194 11.25 1.68 12.08
C GLU A 194 12.07 2.96 12.20
N ARG A 195 13.40 2.85 12.24
CA ARG A 195 14.28 4.02 12.31
C ARG A 195 14.06 4.91 11.10
N LEU A 196 13.98 4.33 9.90
CA LEU A 196 13.82 5.07 8.66
C LEU A 196 12.44 5.72 8.57
N ALA A 197 11.37 5.05 9.00
CA ALA A 197 10.02 5.64 9.10
C ALA A 197 10.01 6.90 9.98
N TRP A 198 10.66 6.86 11.15
CA TRP A 198 10.78 8.03 12.02
C TRP A 198 11.67 9.14 11.44
N GLN A 199 12.70 8.80 10.66
CA GLN A 199 13.45 9.79 9.90
C GLN A 199 12.57 10.44 8.83
N MET A 200 11.74 9.68 8.12
CA MET A 200 10.80 10.22 7.14
C MET A 200 9.82 11.22 7.76
N VAL A 201 9.29 10.94 8.96
CA VAL A 201 8.48 11.89 9.75
C VAL A 201 9.26 13.19 9.96
N THR A 202 10.47 13.08 10.51
CA THR A 202 11.33 14.23 10.87
C THR A 202 11.67 15.10 9.66
N HIS A 203 11.82 14.47 8.49
CA HIS A 203 12.18 15.13 7.24
C HIS A 203 10.99 15.54 6.38
N GLY A 204 9.76 15.31 6.82
CA GLY A 204 8.53 15.64 6.09
C GLY A 204 8.38 14.86 4.78
N LEU A 205 8.81 13.60 4.77
CA LEU A 205 8.83 12.70 3.60
C LEU A 205 7.72 11.64 3.64
N ILE A 206 6.59 11.94 4.28
CA ILE A 206 5.44 11.04 4.36
C ILE A 206 4.24 11.75 3.77
N ASP A 207 3.59 11.09 2.83
CA ASP A 207 2.35 11.56 2.22
C ASP A 207 1.16 10.68 2.65
N LEU A 208 1.39 9.39 2.89
CA LEU A 208 0.38 8.40 3.25
C LEU A 208 0.92 7.41 4.29
N VAL A 209 0.04 6.88 5.13
CA VAL A 209 0.29 5.71 5.98
C VAL A 209 -0.81 4.68 5.74
N ALA A 210 -0.41 3.44 5.46
CA ALA A 210 -1.32 2.34 5.14
C ALA A 210 -0.84 1.05 5.82
N THR A 211 -1.69 0.04 5.93
CA THR A 211 -1.43 -1.10 6.83
C THR A 211 -0.47 -2.12 6.25
N ASP A 212 -0.51 -2.34 4.93
CA ASP A 212 0.12 -3.47 4.27
C ASP A 212 -0.28 -4.81 4.92
N HIS A 213 -1.56 -4.92 5.29
CA HIS A 213 -2.09 -6.05 6.05
C HIS A 213 -2.32 -7.27 5.16
N HIS A 214 -1.86 -8.45 5.61
CA HIS A 214 -1.84 -9.70 4.81
C HIS A 214 -2.75 -10.81 5.39
N GLY A 215 -3.87 -10.44 6.01
CA GLY A 215 -4.76 -11.41 6.63
C GLY A 215 -4.11 -12.20 7.77
N ALA A 216 -4.50 -13.46 7.94
CA ALA A 216 -3.99 -14.34 8.99
C ALA A 216 -2.66 -15.02 8.62
N ARG A 217 -2.12 -14.79 7.41
CA ARG A 217 -0.81 -15.31 7.00
C ARG A 217 0.36 -14.60 7.69
N ARG A 218 0.17 -13.36 8.12
CA ARG A 218 1.16 -12.55 8.84
C ARG A 218 0.57 -12.04 10.15
N THR A 219 1.43 -11.58 11.05
CA THR A 219 0.96 -10.87 12.24
C THR A 219 0.19 -9.62 11.82
N GLY A 220 -0.90 -9.29 12.52
CA GLY A 220 -1.69 -8.12 12.22
C GLY A 220 -0.92 -6.81 12.42
N VAL A 221 -1.31 -5.79 11.66
CA VAL A 221 -0.76 -4.42 11.74
C VAL A 221 -1.90 -3.52 12.19
N SER A 222 -1.69 -2.78 13.29
CA SER A 222 -2.69 -1.88 13.85
C SER A 222 -2.48 -0.44 13.36
N PRO A 223 -3.36 0.12 12.50
CA PRO A 223 -3.35 1.55 12.21
C PRO A 223 -3.61 2.41 13.45
N LEU A 224 -4.42 1.95 14.41
CA LEU A 224 -4.68 2.71 15.64
C LEU A 224 -3.44 2.86 16.52
N GLU A 225 -2.64 1.79 16.65
CA GLU A 225 -1.35 1.87 17.36
C GLU A 225 -0.36 2.78 16.64
N ALA A 226 -0.31 2.75 15.30
CA ALA A 226 0.54 3.65 14.51
C ALA A 226 0.14 5.13 14.70
N PHE A 227 -1.17 5.42 14.68
CA PHE A 227 -1.68 6.76 15.01
C PHE A 227 -1.26 7.18 16.42
N GLY A 228 -1.44 6.30 17.40
CA GLY A 228 -1.04 6.54 18.80
C GLY A 228 0.46 6.80 18.93
N ALA A 229 1.30 6.06 18.20
CA ALA A 229 2.75 6.24 18.19
C ALA A 229 3.15 7.61 17.64
N LEU A 230 2.55 8.05 16.52
CA LEU A 230 2.77 9.38 15.95
C LEU A 230 2.31 10.48 16.91
N ALA A 231 1.08 10.38 17.44
CA ALA A 231 0.53 11.35 18.38
C ALA A 231 1.38 11.48 19.66
N ALA A 232 1.88 10.36 20.19
CA ALA A 232 2.76 10.35 21.36
C ALA A 232 4.09 11.09 21.15
N ARG A 233 4.51 11.29 19.89
CA ARG A 233 5.69 12.10 19.53
C ARG A 233 5.35 13.54 19.12
N GLY A 234 4.11 13.98 19.32
CA GLY A 234 3.65 15.32 18.96
C GLY A 234 3.24 15.46 17.49
N GLU A 235 3.14 14.36 16.74
CA GLU A 235 2.85 14.35 15.30
C GLU A 235 1.37 14.08 15.00
N GLN A 236 0.46 14.48 15.91
CA GLN A 236 -0.97 14.22 15.75
C GLN A 236 -1.54 14.83 14.46
N SER A 237 -1.23 16.09 14.17
CA SER A 237 -1.69 16.74 12.93
C SER A 237 -1.07 16.15 11.67
N LEU A 238 0.07 15.44 11.77
CA LEU A 238 0.59 14.66 10.65
C LEU A 238 -0.24 13.37 10.50
N ALA A 239 -0.44 12.63 11.59
CA ALA A 239 -1.20 11.38 11.62
C ALA A 239 -2.62 11.56 11.04
N GLU A 240 -3.33 12.61 11.47
CA GLU A 240 -4.66 12.95 10.96
C GLU A 240 -4.67 13.24 9.44
N ARG A 241 -3.58 13.76 8.87
CA ARG A 241 -3.52 14.07 7.43
C ARG A 241 -3.12 12.87 6.57
N VAL A 242 -2.24 12.00 7.06
CA VAL A 242 -1.65 10.92 6.25
C VAL A 242 -2.42 9.60 6.37
N MET A 243 -3.35 9.50 7.33
CA MET A 243 -4.13 8.28 7.60
C MET A 243 -5.63 8.42 7.27
N ALA A 244 -6.13 9.62 6.97
CA ALA A 244 -7.55 9.91 6.75
C ALA A 244 -7.91 10.11 5.27
#